data_AF-A0A4Y2FPS9-F1
#
_entry.id   AF-A0A4Y2FPS9-F1
#
_cell.length_a   1.000
_cell.length_b   1.000
_cell.length_c   1.000
_cell.angle_alpha   90.00
_cell.angle_beta   90.00
_cell.angle_gamma   90.00
#
_symmetry.space_group_name_H-M   'P 1'
#
loop_
_entity.id
_entity.type
_entity.pdbx_description
1 polymer ?
#
loop_
_entity_poly.entity_id
_entity_poly.type
_entity_poly.pdbx_seq_one_letter_code
_entity_poly.pdbx_strand_id
1 'polypeptide(L)'
;MLTILKQSFPGATVNPVTAVYLNAVIEYLVADLLEVAMRAAVERTREKNASFRITLVDVLNGIEKDHEVKSLTETVLQRDQLMTVG
;
A
#
# COMPACT_ATOMS: atom_id res chain seq x y z
N MET A 1 -6.74 -14.50 0.21
CA MET A 1 -7.65 -13.68 -0.64
C MET A 1 -8.94 -14.38 -1.01
N LEU A 2 -8.94 -15.61 -1.52
CA LEU A 2 -10.20 -16.28 -1.92
C LEU A 2 -11.23 -16.38 -0.78
N THR A 3 -10.79 -16.75 0.42
CA THR A 3 -11.65 -16.79 1.62
C THR A 3 -12.25 -15.42 1.93
N ILE A 4 -11.43 -14.37 1.88
CA ILE A 4 -11.86 -12.98 2.12
C ILE A 4 -12.92 -12.57 1.10
N LEU A 5 -12.69 -12.83 -0.20
CA LEU A 5 -13.65 -12.50 -1.25
C LEU A 5 -14.99 -13.23 -1.08
N LYS A 6 -14.98 -14.52 -0.70
CA LYS A 6 -16.22 -15.26 -0.42
C LYS A 6 -16.99 -14.71 0.77
N GLN A 7 -16.27 -14.23 1.80
CA GLN A 7 -16.89 -13.61 2.97
C GLN A 7 -17.44 -12.21 2.66
N SER A 8 -16.75 -11.43 1.85
CA SER A 8 -17.17 -10.08 1.43
C SER A 8 -18.37 -10.07 0.47
N PHE A 9 -18.55 -11.15 -0.29
CA PHE A 9 -19.65 -11.28 -1.26
C PHE A 9 -20.48 -12.55 -1.00
N PRO A 10 -21.25 -12.59 0.10
CA PRO A 10 -22.04 -13.76 0.45
C PRO A 10 -23.08 -14.06 -0.64
N GLY A 11 -23.17 -15.32 -1.06
CA GLY A 11 -24.09 -15.77 -2.12
C GLY A 11 -23.60 -15.54 -3.55
N ALA A 12 -22.48 -14.83 -3.75
CA ALA A 12 -21.88 -14.69 -5.07
C ALA A 12 -20.98 -15.89 -5.44
N THR A 13 -20.90 -16.18 -6.74
CA THR A 13 -19.89 -17.12 -7.25
C THR A 13 -18.58 -16.37 -7.47
N VAL A 14 -17.56 -16.67 -6.65
CA VAL A 14 -16.22 -16.10 -6.80
C VAL A 14 -15.35 -17.05 -7.62
N ASN A 15 -14.89 -16.61 -8.78
CA ASN A 15 -13.91 -17.35 -9.57
C ASN A 15 -12.57 -17.42 -8.80
N PRO A 16 -12.00 -18.61 -8.53
CA PRO A 16 -10.72 -18.74 -7.84
C PRO A 16 -9.57 -17.95 -8.48
N VAL A 17 -9.57 -17.79 -9.80
CA VAL A 17 -8.55 -17.03 -10.55
C VAL A 17 -8.56 -15.56 -10.18
N THR A 18 -9.72 -14.98 -9.87
CA THR A 18 -9.83 -13.59 -9.40
C THR A 18 -9.05 -13.37 -8.11
N ALA A 19 -9.05 -14.35 -7.20
CA ALA A 19 -8.29 -14.25 -5.96
C ALA A 19 -6.77 -14.28 -6.19
N VAL A 20 -6.32 -15.01 -7.21
CA VAL A 20 -4.91 -15.07 -7.61
C VAL A 20 -4.47 -13.72 -8.19
N TYR A 21 -5.25 -13.19 -9.13
CA TYR A 21 -4.95 -11.89 -9.75
C TYR A 21 -4.93 -10.77 -8.72
N LEU A 22 -5.93 -10.70 -7.85
CA LEU A 22 -5.99 -9.69 -6.80
C LEU A 22 -4.84 -9.81 -5.81
N ASN A 23 -4.40 -11.04 -5.49
CA ASN A 23 -3.20 -11.25 -4.68
C ASN A 23 -1.96 -10.65 -5.34
N ALA A 24 -1.74 -10.91 -6.63
CA ALA A 24 -0.58 -10.40 -7.35
C ALA A 24 -0.57 -8.86 -7.39
N VAL A 25 -1.74 -8.24 -7.58
CA VAL A 25 -1.86 -6.77 -7.54
C VAL A 25 -1.52 -6.23 -6.15
N ILE A 26 -2.02 -6.84 -5.08
CA ILE A 26 -1.71 -6.41 -3.71
C ILE A 26 -0.23 -6.60 -3.40
N GLU A 27 0.35 -7.73 -3.80
CA GLU A 27 1.78 -7.99 -3.61
C GLU A 27 2.65 -6.98 -4.35
N TYR A 28 2.28 -6.64 -5.59
CA TYR A 28 2.94 -5.58 -6.37
C TYR A 28 2.88 -4.23 -5.65
N LEU A 29 1.70 -3.80 -5.21
CA LEU A 29 1.53 -2.52 -4.51
C LEU A 29 2.31 -2.46 -3.20
N VAL A 30 2.36 -3.58 -2.46
CA VAL A 30 3.14 -3.67 -1.22
C VAL A 30 4.64 -3.62 -1.52
N ALA A 31 5.11 -4.30 -2.57
CA ALA A 31 6.50 -4.27 -2.98
C ALA A 31 6.96 -2.86 -3.34
N ASP A 32 6.16 -2.14 -4.13
CA ASP A 32 6.45 -0.78 -4.57
C ASP A 32 6.49 0.21 -3.39
N LEU A 33 5.51 0.12 -2.49
CA LEU A 33 5.48 0.92 -1.26
C LEU A 33 6.70 0.65 -0.35
N LEU A 34 7.09 -0.62 -0.19
CA LEU A 34 8.25 -0.98 0.62
C LEU A 34 9.57 -0.55 -0.03
N GLU A 35 9.63 -0.53 -1.36
CA GLU A 35 10.80 -0.03 -2.08
C GLU A 35 11.02 1.45 -1.83
N VAL A 36 9.99 2.29 -1.97
CA VAL A 36 10.11 3.74 -1.71
C VAL A 36 10.41 4.02 -0.24
N ALA A 37 9.81 3.26 0.69
CA ALA A 37 10.08 3.37 2.12
C ALA A 37 11.50 2.92 2.48
N MET A 38 12.02 1.87 1.84
CA MET A 38 13.39 1.39 2.03
C MET A 38 14.40 2.45 1.58
N ARG A 39 14.18 3.08 0.42
CA ARG A 39 15.05 4.16 -0.06
C ARG A 39 15.13 5.31 0.95
N ALA A 40 14.00 5.74 1.50
CA ALA A 40 13.95 6.77 2.55
C ALA A 40 14.66 6.32 3.84
N ALA A 41 14.49 5.06 4.26
CA ALA A 41 15.16 4.51 5.43
C ALA A 41 16.69 4.46 5.26
N VAL A 42 17.18 4.11 4.07
CA VAL A 42 18.61 4.12 3.74
C VAL A 42 19.18 5.53 3.84
N GLU A 43 18.51 6.54 3.28
CA GLU A 43 18.91 7.94 3.37
C GLU A 43 19.04 8.39 4.83
N ARG A 44 17.99 8.17 5.63
CA ARG A 44 17.97 8.53 7.06
C ARG A 44 19.07 7.81 7.85
N THR A 45 19.29 6.52 7.61
CA THR A 45 20.33 5.75 8.29
C THR A 45 21.73 6.30 8.00
N ARG A 46 21.99 6.70 6.75
CA ARG A 46 23.26 7.33 6.34
C ARG A 46 23.45 8.69 7.02
N GLU A 47 22.42 9.52 7.06
CA GLU A 47 22.49 10.86 7.65
C GLU A 47 22.67 10.84 9.17
N LYS A 48 22.05 9.86 9.85
CA LYS A 48 21.94 9.84 11.32
C LYS A 48 22.81 8.78 11.99
N ASN A 49 23.62 8.03 11.24
CA ASN A 49 24.33 6.83 11.74
C ASN A 49 23.43 5.89 12.56
N ALA A 50 22.16 5.77 12.16
CA ALA A 50 21.14 5.03 12.89
C ALA A 50 21.03 3.59 12.40
N SER A 51 20.62 2.66 13.27
CA SER A 51 20.33 1.28 12.86
C SER A 51 19.26 1.24 11.76
N PHE A 52 19.48 0.38 10.76
CA PHE A 52 18.56 0.25 9.63
C PHE A 52 17.26 -0.43 10.07
N ARG A 53 16.16 0.30 9.94
CA ARG A 53 14.79 -0.19 10.12
C ARG A 53 13.84 0.75 9.40
N ILE A 54 12.89 0.20 8.64
CA ILE A 54 11.81 1.01 8.05
C ILE A 54 10.86 1.44 9.16
N THR A 55 10.59 2.73 9.25
CA THR A 55 9.67 3.37 10.20
C THR A 55 8.52 4.04 9.45
N LEU A 56 7.48 4.46 10.17
CA LEU A 56 6.37 5.21 9.57
C LEU A 56 6.84 6.49 8.85
N VAL A 57 7.85 7.18 9.40
CA VAL A 57 8.41 8.38 8.76
C VAL A 57 9.02 8.05 7.40
N ASP A 58 9.66 6.89 7.26
CA ASP A 58 10.26 6.47 5.99
C ASP A 58 9.18 6.12 4.95
N VAL A 59 8.08 5.50 5.39
CA VAL A 59 6.92 5.22 4.53
C VAL A 59 6.29 6.52 4.03
N LEU A 60 6.00 7.47 4.93
CA LEU A 60 5.40 8.75 4.56
C LEU A 60 6.31 9.56 3.64
N ASN A 61 7.61 9.63 3.95
CA ASN A 61 8.59 10.30 3.10
C ASN A 61 8.74 9.62 1.73
N GLY A 62 8.69 8.28 1.69
CA GLY A 62 8.73 7.51 0.44
C GLY A 62 7.53 7.82 -0.44
N ILE A 63 6.32 7.83 0.14
CA ILE A 63 5.08 8.22 -0.55
C ILE A 63 5.20 9.64 -1.11
N GLU A 64 5.57 10.63 -0.29
CA GLU A 64 5.62 12.03 -0.72
C GLU A 64 6.61 12.29 -1.88
N LYS A 65 7.68 11.50 -1.95
CA LYS A 65 8.73 11.63 -2.98
C LYS A 65 8.40 10.88 -4.28
N ASP A 66 7.49 9.91 -4.23
CA ASP A 66 7.11 9.12 -5.40
C ASP A 66 5.74 9.57 -5.94
N HIS A 67 5.72 10.11 -7.16
CA HIS A 67 4.52 10.70 -7.72
C HIS A 67 3.38 9.69 -7.94
N GLU A 68 3.71 8.46 -8.33
CA GLU A 68 2.68 7.44 -8.62
C GLU A 68 2.08 6.91 -7.32
N VAL A 69 2.92 6.58 -6.34
CA VAL A 69 2.47 6.11 -5.02
C VAL A 69 1.70 7.22 -4.28
N LYS A 70 2.15 8.48 -4.38
CA LYS A 70 1.44 9.65 -3.85
C LYS A 70 0.05 9.80 -4.46
N SER A 71 -0.04 9.81 -5.79
CA SER A 71 -1.33 9.96 -6.48
C SER A 71 -2.31 8.84 -6.12
N LEU A 72 -1.82 7.61 -6.00
CA LEU A 72 -2.62 6.46 -5.57
C LEU A 72 -3.14 6.63 -4.13
N THR A 73 -2.27 7.01 -3.19
CA THR A 73 -2.66 7.19 -1.78
C THR A 73 -3.60 8.39 -1.57
N GLU A 74 -3.38 9.50 -2.28
CA GLU A 74 -4.30 10.65 -2.28
C GLU A 74 -5.69 10.27 -2.80
N THR A 75 -5.76 9.44 -3.84
CA THR A 75 -7.04 8.95 -4.38
C THR A 75 -7.83 8.16 -3.32
N VAL A 76 -7.14 7.36 -2.51
CA VAL A 76 -7.79 6.60 -1.42
C VAL A 76 -8.26 7.56 -0.31
N LEU A 77 -7.44 8.53 0.08
CA LEU A 77 -7.78 9.49 1.14
C LEU A 77 -8.95 10.41 0.75
N GLN A 78 -8.99 10.89 -0.50
CA GLN A 78 -10.10 11.70 -1.01
C GLN A 78 -11.41 10.91 -1.05
N ARG A 79 -11.35 9.62 -1.38
CA ARG A 79 -12.52 8.75 -1.38
C ARG A 79 -13.09 8.53 0.03
N ASP A 80 -12.23 8.41 1.04
CA ASP A 80 -12.65 8.25 2.44
C ASP A 80 -13.35 9.52 2.97
N GLN A 81 -12.85 10.69 2.59
CA GLN A 81 -13.50 11.98 2.89
C GLN A 81 -14.90 12.08 2.25
N LEU A 82 -15.09 11.57 1.04
CA LEU A 82 -16.41 11.57 0.38
C LEU A 82 -17.41 10.60 1.02
N MET A 83 -16.95 9.50 1.63
CA MET A 83 -17.83 8.51 2.29
C MET A 83 -18.20 8.87 3.73
N THR A 84 -17.54 9.87 4.34
CA THR A 84 -17.80 10.31 5.72
C THR A 84 -18.75 11.50 5.84
N VAL A 85 -19.14 12.13 4.73
CA VAL A 85 -20.10 13.27 4.69
C VAL A 85 -21.53 12.84 4.32
N GLY A 86 -21.82 11.53 4.29
CA GLY A 86 -23.11 10.95 3.88
C GLY A 86 -23.96 10.46 5.04
#